data_AF-A0A072PD52-F1
#
_entry.id   AF-A0A072PD52-F1
#
_cell.length_a   1.000
_cell.length_b   1.000
_cell.length_c   1.000
_cell.angle_alpha   90.00
_cell.angle_beta   90.00
_cell.angle_gamma   90.00
#
_symmetry.space_group_name_H-M   'P 1'
#
loop_
_entity.id
_entity.type
_entity.pdbx_description
1 polymer ?
#
loop_
_entity_poly.entity_id
_entity_poly.type
_entity_poly.pdbx_seq_one_letter_code
_entity_poly.pdbx_strand_id
1 'polypeptide(L)'
;LRFNIDPDIYGIACGKHFSANINVKDAGSPASTSAVCNAVRDLLVSSDSKGNSNIDLVFTCPGRSVSIGGGDRDIKIVLNTEESPSFSDVHSATPGTMTVTGEKEKFIVTTPVDVGITKSSNSELIWQYITC
;
A
#
# COMPACT_ATOMS: atom_id res chain seq x y z
N LEU A 1 5.81 -7.88 -8.63
CA LEU A 1 5.59 -8.11 -7.19
C LEU A 1 4.26 -7.49 -6.77
N ARG A 2 3.31 -8.30 -6.33
CA ARG A 2 2.00 -7.82 -5.86
C ARG A 2 1.84 -8.08 -4.37
N PHE A 3 1.47 -7.04 -3.65
CA PHE A 3 1.08 -7.10 -2.25
C PHE A 3 -0.44 -7.02 -2.13
N ASN A 4 -1.05 -7.90 -1.35
CA ASN A 4 -2.46 -7.84 -0.99
C ASN A 4 -2.64 -6.93 0.23
N ILE A 5 -3.70 -6.12 0.26
CA ILE A 5 -4.15 -5.37 1.43
C ILE A 5 -5.34 -6.13 2.02
N ASP A 6 -5.31 -6.46 3.30
CA ASP A 6 -6.38 -7.18 4.00
C ASP A 6 -6.69 -6.52 5.36
N PRO A 7 -7.92 -6.11 5.66
CA PRO A 7 -9.07 -6.15 4.78
C PRO A 7 -8.91 -5.22 3.58
N ASP A 8 -9.68 -5.53 2.53
CA ASP A 8 -9.95 -4.57 1.45
C ASP A 8 -10.43 -3.24 2.06
N ILE A 9 -9.91 -2.11 1.56
CA ILE A 9 -10.16 -0.80 2.17
C ILE A 9 -11.25 -0.04 1.39
N TYR A 10 -12.22 0.46 2.14
CA TYR A 10 -13.36 1.24 1.65
C TYR A 10 -13.30 2.69 2.13
N GLY A 11 -13.95 3.60 1.42
CA GLY A 11 -14.17 4.98 1.87
C GLY A 11 -12.88 5.76 2.09
N ILE A 12 -11.90 5.56 1.19
CA ILE A 12 -10.60 6.22 1.23
C ILE A 12 -10.80 7.73 1.12
N ALA A 13 -10.05 8.46 1.94
CA ALA A 13 -9.97 9.91 1.89
C ALA A 13 -8.57 10.34 2.31
N CYS A 14 -8.13 11.50 1.84
CA CYS A 14 -6.80 12.01 2.17
C CYS A 14 -6.66 12.20 3.69
N GLY A 15 -5.58 11.66 4.27
CA GLY A 15 -5.28 11.72 5.69
C GLY A 15 -5.96 10.66 6.54
N LYS A 16 -6.66 9.68 5.94
CA LYS A 16 -7.21 8.54 6.68
C LYS A 16 -6.13 7.50 7.00
N HIS A 17 -6.28 6.89 8.17
CA HIS A 17 -5.45 5.84 8.72
C HIS A 17 -6.27 4.56 8.81
N PHE A 18 -5.67 3.44 8.43
CA PHE A 18 -6.28 2.12 8.48
C PHE A 18 -5.29 1.13 9.09
N SER A 19 -5.76 0.26 9.98
CA SER A 19 -5.00 -0.92 10.35
C SER A 19 -5.28 -2.02 9.33
N ALA A 20 -4.24 -2.52 8.69
CA ALA A 20 -4.34 -3.57 7.69
C ALA A 20 -3.23 -4.60 7.87
N ASN A 21 -3.41 -5.76 7.29
CA ASN A 21 -2.39 -6.72 6.99
C ASN A 21 -1.96 -6.54 5.54
N ILE A 22 -0.66 -6.46 5.28
CA ILE A 22 -0.12 -6.55 3.93
C ILE A 22 0.63 -7.86 3.77
N ASN A 23 0.40 -8.57 2.67
CA ASN A 23 1.08 -9.84 2.41
C ASN A 23 1.47 -9.98 0.94
N VAL A 24 2.52 -10.76 0.68
CA VAL A 24 3.00 -11.02 -0.69
C VAL A 24 2.04 -11.96 -1.39
N LYS A 25 1.27 -11.45 -2.36
CA LYS A 25 0.33 -12.23 -3.17
C LYS A 25 1.00 -12.90 -4.36
N ASP A 26 1.92 -12.17 -4.98
CA ASP A 26 2.74 -12.66 -6.08
C ASP A 26 4.14 -12.06 -5.94
N ALA A 27 5.13 -12.90 -5.67
CA ALA A 27 6.50 -12.44 -5.49
C ALA A 27 7.10 -11.83 -6.78
N GLY A 28 6.53 -12.16 -7.95
CA GLY A 28 7.17 -11.94 -9.25
C GLY A 28 8.53 -12.65 -9.34
N SER A 29 9.25 -12.43 -10.44
CA SER A 29 10.67 -12.80 -10.50
C SER A 29 11.52 -11.65 -9.95
N PRO A 30 12.52 -11.89 -9.10
CA PRO A 30 13.45 -10.85 -8.62
C PRO A 30 14.12 -10.04 -9.73
N ALA A 31 14.27 -10.63 -10.93
CA ALA A 31 14.82 -9.94 -12.11
C ALA A 31 13.84 -8.96 -12.78
N SER A 32 12.55 -9.03 -12.44
CA SER A 32 11.47 -8.19 -12.96
C SER A 32 11.01 -7.10 -11.99
N THR A 33 11.58 -7.06 -10.78
CA THR A 33 11.18 -6.16 -9.69
C THR A 33 12.33 -5.25 -9.31
N SER A 34 12.03 -3.99 -8.98
CA SER A 34 13.08 -3.03 -8.60
C SER A 34 13.76 -3.46 -7.29
N ALA A 35 15.01 -3.06 -7.09
CA ALA A 35 15.72 -3.32 -5.84
C ALA A 35 14.96 -2.78 -4.61
N VAL A 36 14.26 -1.66 -4.78
CA VAL A 36 13.42 -1.05 -3.73
C VAL A 36 12.20 -1.93 -3.42
N CYS A 37 11.51 -2.42 -4.44
CA CYS A 37 10.37 -3.33 -4.28
C CYS A 37 10.79 -4.63 -3.58
N ASN A 38 11.97 -5.17 -3.94
CA ASN A 38 12.54 -6.33 -3.27
C ASN A 38 12.88 -6.03 -1.80
N ALA A 39 13.43 -4.86 -1.47
CA ALA A 39 13.69 -4.46 -0.09
C ALA A 39 12.39 -4.34 0.74
N VAL A 40 11.32 -3.79 0.16
CA VAL A 40 9.99 -3.77 0.80
C VAL A 40 9.48 -5.19 1.04
N ARG A 41 9.57 -6.09 0.05
CA ARG A 41 9.22 -7.50 0.24
C ARG A 41 10.01 -8.10 1.39
N ASP A 42 11.31 -7.91 1.41
CA ASP A 42 12.19 -8.55 2.40
C ASP A 42 11.89 -8.02 3.81
N LEU A 43 11.59 -6.71 3.96
CA LEU A 43 11.09 -6.14 5.21
C LEU A 43 9.79 -6.84 5.67
N LEU A 44 8.79 -6.90 4.78
CA LEU A 44 7.48 -7.47 5.10
C LEU A 44 7.53 -8.99 5.37
N VAL A 45 8.44 -9.71 4.70
CA VAL A 45 8.66 -11.15 4.94
C VAL A 45 9.44 -11.38 6.23
N SER A 46 10.42 -10.52 6.54
CA SER A 46 11.25 -10.66 7.74
C SER A 46 10.47 -10.45 9.04
N SER A 47 9.38 -9.67 9.02
CA SER A 47 8.64 -9.31 10.22
C SER A 47 7.90 -10.48 10.88
N ASP A 48 7.54 -11.52 10.13
CA ASP A 48 6.82 -12.68 10.70
C ASP A 48 7.11 -14.04 10.06
N SER A 49 8.08 -14.12 9.13
CA SER A 49 8.48 -15.34 8.40
C SER A 49 7.38 -16.05 7.59
N LYS A 50 6.14 -15.52 7.59
CA LYS A 50 4.99 -16.02 6.82
C LYS A 50 4.66 -15.12 5.63
N GLY A 51 5.33 -13.97 5.51
CA GLY A 51 5.17 -13.06 4.37
C GLY A 51 4.00 -12.10 4.53
N ASN A 52 3.58 -11.85 5.77
CA ASN A 52 2.48 -10.97 6.12
C ASN A 52 2.92 -10.01 7.24
N SER A 53 2.47 -8.76 7.19
CA SER A 53 2.81 -7.77 8.22
C SER A 53 1.57 -6.99 8.58
N ASN A 54 1.32 -6.86 9.89
CA ASN A 54 0.33 -5.91 10.36
C ASN A 54 0.95 -4.50 10.27
N ILE A 55 0.29 -3.63 9.54
CA ILE A 55 0.77 -2.29 9.22
C ILE A 55 -0.25 -1.24 9.60
N ASP A 56 0.23 -0.02 9.79
CA ASP A 56 -0.60 1.17 9.68
C ASP A 56 -0.51 1.72 8.25
N LEU A 57 -1.65 1.75 7.57
CA LEU A 57 -1.79 2.26 6.22
C LEU A 57 -2.36 3.68 6.26
N VAL A 58 -1.60 4.64 5.74
CA VAL A 58 -2.00 6.05 5.67
C VAL A 58 -2.20 6.45 4.22
N PHE A 59 -3.37 6.94 3.88
CA PHE A 59 -3.64 7.51 2.56
C PHE A 59 -3.36 9.00 2.54
N THR A 60 -2.61 9.43 1.54
CA THR A 60 -2.23 10.82 1.30
C THR A 60 -2.49 11.16 -0.15
N CYS A 61 -2.56 12.46 -0.45
CA CYS A 61 -2.90 12.93 -1.78
C CYS A 61 -1.90 14.00 -2.23
N PRO A 62 -1.55 14.05 -3.52
CA PRO A 62 -0.62 15.04 -4.05
C PRO A 62 -1.03 16.46 -3.67
N GLY A 63 -0.08 17.25 -3.15
CA GLY A 63 -0.30 18.65 -2.78
C GLY A 63 -1.14 18.88 -1.52
N ARG A 64 -1.56 17.83 -0.79
CA ARG A 64 -2.25 17.97 0.50
C ARG A 64 -1.33 17.59 1.65
N SER A 65 -1.10 18.53 2.56
CA SER A 65 -0.45 18.24 3.84
C SER A 65 -1.41 17.47 4.74
N VAL A 66 -1.02 16.26 5.13
CA VAL A 66 -1.81 15.40 6.03
C VAL A 66 -0.92 14.87 7.15
N SER A 67 -1.51 14.62 8.32
CA SER A 67 -0.78 14.02 9.43
C SER A 67 -0.47 12.56 9.13
N ILE A 68 0.82 12.23 9.07
CA ILE A 68 1.34 10.86 8.95
C ILE A 68 1.60 10.27 10.35
N GLY A 69 1.52 11.09 11.40
CA GLY A 69 1.63 10.68 12.80
C GLY A 69 0.33 10.00 13.27
N GLY A 70 0.47 8.82 13.87
CA GLY A 70 -0.64 7.94 14.28
C GLY A 70 -0.30 6.46 14.06
N GLY A 71 -1.05 5.57 14.71
CA GLY A 71 -0.85 4.11 14.63
C GLY A 71 0.11 3.56 15.68
N ASP A 72 -0.05 2.27 16.00
CA ASP A 72 0.72 1.55 17.04
C ASP A 72 1.55 0.39 16.43
N ARG A 73 1.63 0.29 15.09
CA ARG A 73 2.33 -0.79 14.39
C ARG A 73 3.76 -0.37 14.05
N ASP A 74 4.68 -1.32 14.19
CA ASP A 74 6.10 -1.14 13.88
C ASP A 74 6.36 -0.76 12.41
N ILE A 75 5.45 -1.16 11.51
CA ILE A 75 5.54 -0.91 10.08
C ILE A 75 4.40 0.02 9.67
N LYS A 76 4.77 1.13 9.02
CA LYS A 76 3.85 2.10 8.45
C LYS A 76 4.02 2.18 6.94
N ILE A 77 2.92 2.16 6.23
CA ILE A 77 2.88 2.38 4.78
C ILE A 77 2.08 3.65 4.50
N VAL A 78 2.69 4.56 3.77
CA VAL A 78 2.05 5.78 3.27
C VAL A 78 1.82 5.60 1.78
N LEU A 79 0.56 5.52 1.37
CA LEU A 79 0.18 5.53 -0.05
C LEU A 79 -0.24 6.94 -0.44
N ASN A 80 0.48 7.50 -1.40
CA ASN A 80 0.15 8.80 -2.01
C ASN A 80 -0.43 8.57 -3.39
N THR A 81 -1.68 8.97 -3.57
CA THR A 81 -2.48 8.69 -4.76
C THR A 81 -3.63 9.69 -4.87
N GLU A 82 -4.26 9.79 -6.03
CA GLU A 82 -5.49 10.55 -6.19
C GLU A 82 -6.62 9.96 -5.32
N GLU A 83 -7.39 10.83 -4.67
CA GLU A 83 -8.48 10.46 -3.75
C GLU A 83 -9.66 9.80 -4.46
N SER A 84 -9.88 10.15 -5.73
CA SER A 84 -11.00 9.66 -6.54
C SER A 84 -10.54 9.53 -7.98
N PRO A 85 -9.71 8.52 -8.29
CA PRO A 85 -9.24 8.33 -9.65
C PRO A 85 -10.43 7.98 -10.55
N SER A 86 -10.46 8.54 -11.75
CA SER A 86 -11.53 8.26 -12.72
C SER A 86 -11.17 7.02 -13.55
N PHE A 87 -12.03 6.00 -13.56
CA PHE A 87 -11.86 4.83 -14.41
C PHE A 87 -13.21 4.34 -14.96
N SER A 88 -13.18 3.84 -16.20
CA SER A 88 -14.33 3.25 -16.90
C SER A 88 -14.60 1.81 -16.48
N ASP A 89 -13.58 1.11 -15.98
CA ASP A 89 -13.59 -0.32 -15.79
C ASP A 89 -13.85 -0.71 -14.33
N VAL A 90 -14.48 -1.87 -14.13
CA VAL A 90 -14.78 -2.43 -12.79
C VAL A 90 -13.50 -2.72 -12.01
N HIS A 91 -12.44 -3.12 -12.71
CA HIS A 91 -11.11 -3.29 -12.14
C HIS A 91 -10.16 -2.32 -12.83
N SER A 92 -9.42 -1.56 -12.04
CA SER A 92 -8.43 -0.63 -12.57
C SER A 92 -7.22 -0.56 -11.64
N ALA A 93 -6.19 0.14 -12.10
CA ALA A 93 -5.04 0.49 -11.28
C ALA A 93 -4.77 1.99 -11.43
N THR A 94 -4.43 2.64 -10.32
CA THR A 94 -4.01 4.04 -10.33
C THR A 94 -2.54 4.13 -9.95
N PRO A 95 -1.74 4.96 -10.65
CA PRO A 95 -0.37 5.21 -10.24
C PRO A 95 -0.34 5.98 -8.92
N GLY A 96 0.70 5.71 -8.12
CA GLY A 96 0.96 6.42 -6.88
C GLY A 96 2.39 6.22 -6.41
N THR A 97 2.67 6.68 -5.19
CA THR A 97 3.93 6.38 -4.51
C THR A 97 3.65 5.73 -3.17
N MET A 98 4.40 4.68 -2.87
CA MET A 98 4.39 4.02 -1.57
C MET A 98 5.65 4.40 -0.80
N THR A 99 5.48 4.89 0.43
CA THR A 99 6.57 5.05 1.39
C THR A 99 6.39 4.05 2.52
N VAL A 100 7.40 3.22 2.76
CA VAL A 100 7.39 2.23 3.84
C VAL A 100 8.38 2.66 4.91
N THR A 101 7.93 2.69 6.16
CA THR A 101 8.74 2.98 7.34
C THR A 101 8.69 1.78 8.29
N GLY A 102 9.85 1.26 8.69
CA GLY A 102 10.00 0.28 9.77
C GLY A 102 10.68 0.95 10.96
N GLU A 103 9.98 1.07 12.09
CA GLU A 103 10.49 1.77 13.27
C GLU A 103 11.66 1.03 13.93
N LYS A 104 11.61 -0.30 13.96
CA LYS A 104 12.66 -1.15 14.53
C LYS A 104 13.92 -1.16 13.67
N GLU A 105 13.76 -1.26 12.36
CA GLU A 105 14.87 -1.36 11.41
C GLU A 105 15.44 0.02 11.01
N LYS A 106 14.81 1.12 11.44
CA LYS A 106 15.09 2.49 10.94
C LYS A 106 15.11 2.54 9.41
N PHE A 107 14.18 1.81 8.81
CA PHE A 107 14.07 1.66 7.37
C PHE A 107 13.06 2.68 6.85
N ILE A 108 13.45 3.47 5.85
CA ILE A 108 12.53 4.36 5.13
C ILE A 108 12.83 4.22 3.65
N VAL A 109 11.83 3.85 2.85
CA VAL A 109 11.97 3.77 1.40
C VAL A 109 10.73 4.28 0.70
N THR A 110 10.92 4.95 -0.43
CA THR A 110 9.83 5.44 -1.28
C THR A 110 9.99 4.88 -2.68
N THR A 111 8.92 4.37 -3.27
CA THR A 111 8.91 3.82 -4.63
C THR A 111 7.59 4.14 -5.34
N PRO A 112 7.62 4.36 -6.67
CA PRO A 112 6.39 4.33 -7.47
C PRO A 112 5.74 2.95 -7.37
N VAL A 113 4.41 2.93 -7.39
CA VAL A 113 3.57 1.74 -7.36
C VAL A 113 2.31 1.96 -8.18
N ASP A 114 1.67 0.88 -8.59
CA ASP A 114 0.29 0.88 -9.09
C ASP A 114 -0.63 0.29 -8.03
N VAL A 115 -1.68 1.00 -7.67
CA VAL A 115 -2.64 0.54 -6.67
C VAL A 115 -3.90 0.02 -7.35
N GLY A 116 -4.19 -1.25 -7.09
CA GLY A 116 -5.33 -1.97 -7.63
C GLY A 116 -6.62 -1.61 -6.92
N ILE A 117 -7.60 -1.18 -7.70
CA ILE A 117 -8.90 -0.70 -7.23
C ILE A 117 -10.00 -1.46 -7.96
N THR A 118 -11.04 -1.83 -7.22
CA THR A 118 -12.28 -2.35 -7.78
C THR A 118 -13.43 -1.40 -7.47
N LYS A 119 -14.27 -1.14 -8.48
CA LYS A 119 -15.52 -0.43 -8.32
C LYS A 119 -16.64 -1.42 -8.00
N SER A 120 -17.25 -1.29 -6.84
CA SER A 120 -18.39 -2.10 -6.44
C SER A 120 -19.68 -1.73 -7.21
N SER A 121 -20.73 -2.53 -7.05
CA SER A 121 -22.04 -2.29 -7.68
C SER A 121 -22.72 -0.99 -7.20
N ASN A 122 -22.44 -0.53 -5.98
CA ASN A 122 -22.87 0.77 -5.46
C ASN A 122 -21.91 1.92 -5.80
N SER A 123 -20.98 1.73 -6.74
CA SER A 123 -19.97 2.72 -7.17
C SER A 123 -18.96 3.14 -6.10
N GLU A 124 -18.81 2.37 -5.03
CA GLU A 124 -17.74 2.58 -4.06
C GLU A 124 -16.41 2.04 -4.61
N LEU A 125 -15.32 2.71 -4.23
CA LEU A 125 -13.97 2.28 -4.58
C LEU A 125 -13.40 1.41 -3.47
N ILE A 126 -12.96 0.21 -3.85
CA ILE A 126 -12.37 -0.79 -2.97
C ILE A 126 -10.90 -0.95 -3.33
N TRP A 127 -10.02 -0.69 -2.37
CA TRP A 127 -8.56 -0.74 -2.55
C TRP A 127 -8.02 -2.07 -2.03
N GLN A 128 -7.38 -2.85 -2.90
CA GLN A 128 -7.19 -4.29 -2.66
C GLN A 128 -5.73 -4.76 -2.74
N TYR A 129 -4.92 -4.15 -3.62
CA TYR A 129 -3.54 -4.59 -3.81
C TYR A 129 -2.63 -3.47 -4.27
N ILE A 130 -1.33 -3.64 -4.05
CA ILE A 130 -0.26 -2.74 -4.50
C ILE A 130 0.65 -3.53 -5.40
N THR A 131 0.97 -2.99 -6.57
CA THR A 131 1.91 -3.58 -7.52
C THR A 131 3.20 -2.76 -7.55
N CYS A 132 4.29 -3.50 -7.38
CA CYS A 132 5.69 -3.14 -7.40
C CYS A 132 6.42 -4.24 -8.23
#